data_AF-A0A4R2TFG4-F1
#
_entry.id   AF-A0A4R2TFG4-F1
#
_cell.length_a   1.000
_cell.length_b   1.000
_cell.length_c   1.000
_cell.angle_alpha   90.00
_cell.angle_beta   90.00
_cell.angle_gamma   90.00
#
_symmetry.space_group_name_H-M   'P 1'
#
loop_
_entity.id
_entity.type
_entity.pdbx_description
1 polymer ?
#
loop_
_entity_poly.entity_id
_entity_poly.type
_entity_poly.pdbx_seq_one_letter_code
_entity_poly.pdbx_strand_id
1 'polypeptide(L)'
;MKLKTIALLLPIMGLAACSDKTPNCSDERTKDVIADIMNDQLKERMSDDEYKRLAPHLKHNVTNIITKSHNEKLDNYICTGTWSAQLPEKEIEKLVNEAQEKNKQELAQYLAQREKEYNQTIARLDERLNTEIQEITQKFEKEKEEKIDRYKHELKTIEDREKNNKANYERNLKSGDYYYNKAKEPEAYNRHINNIEELYQQDKAQLNKEKEQLGKLEDLEEELNMSYQASGEYITGNIQKEKESELKRYNRDIQDAKERFSNTSSYRTQLENGFDRNIIYSIENTDGGKNFFVNVKYF
;
A
#
# COMPACT_ATOMS: atom_id res chain seq x y z
N MET A 1 29.01 13.12 -24.90
CA MET A 1 29.06 12.93 -26.38
C MET A 1 28.77 14.26 -27.05
N LYS A 2 29.39 14.57 -28.21
CA LYS A 2 29.09 15.80 -28.95
C LYS A 2 27.77 15.62 -29.73
N LEU A 3 26.73 16.39 -29.41
CA LEU A 3 25.54 16.44 -30.27
C LEU A 3 25.94 17.10 -31.60
N LYS A 4 25.62 16.43 -32.71
CA LYS A 4 25.64 17.05 -34.04
C LYS A 4 24.28 17.69 -34.28
N THR A 5 24.26 18.99 -34.48
CA THR A 5 23.07 19.71 -34.95
C THR A 5 22.74 19.23 -36.37
N ILE A 6 21.65 18.50 -36.54
CA ILE A 6 21.13 18.12 -37.86
C ILE A 6 20.03 19.12 -38.21
N ALA A 7 20.31 20.01 -39.15
CA ALA A 7 19.30 20.86 -39.77
C ALA A 7 18.48 20.00 -40.74
N LEU A 8 17.27 19.61 -40.34
CA LEU A 8 16.39 18.78 -41.16
C LEU A 8 15.61 19.67 -42.14
N LEU A 9 16.07 19.75 -43.38
CA LEU A 9 15.34 20.33 -44.50
C LEU A 9 14.29 19.30 -44.99
N LEU A 10 13.05 19.43 -44.53
CA LEU A 10 11.91 18.68 -45.06
C LEU A 10 11.38 19.38 -46.34
N PRO A 11 11.00 18.63 -47.39
CA PRO A 11 10.40 19.20 -48.59
C PRO A 11 8.95 19.63 -48.31
N ILE A 12 8.66 20.91 -48.53
CA ILE A 12 7.33 21.49 -48.34
C ILE A 12 6.41 21.01 -49.48
N MET A 13 5.31 20.35 -49.15
CA MET A 13 4.25 20.04 -50.11
C MET A 13 3.37 21.27 -50.32
N GLY A 14 3.19 21.69 -51.58
CA GLY A 14 2.36 22.83 -51.93
C GLY A 14 0.96 22.41 -52.37
N LEU A 15 -0.06 23.01 -51.76
CA LEU A 15 -1.44 22.95 -52.23
C LEU A 15 -1.70 24.14 -53.17
N ALA A 16 -2.22 23.87 -54.36
CA ALA A 16 -2.37 24.85 -55.43
C ALA A 16 -3.84 25.33 -55.55
N ALA A 17 -4.03 26.66 -55.62
CA ALA A 17 -5.33 27.29 -55.83
C ALA A 17 -5.24 28.40 -56.90
N CYS A 18 -6.28 28.55 -57.72
CA CYS A 18 -6.24 29.40 -58.92
C CYS A 18 -6.59 30.87 -58.65
N SER A 19 -5.81 31.81 -59.22
CA SER A 19 -5.75 33.19 -58.69
C SER A 19 -5.56 34.36 -59.67
N ASP A 20 -5.10 34.13 -60.90
CA ASP A 20 -4.71 35.10 -61.97
C ASP A 20 -3.68 36.20 -61.60
N LYS A 21 -3.42 36.43 -60.31
CA LYS A 21 -2.30 37.19 -59.73
C LYS A 21 -1.90 36.54 -58.40
N THR A 22 -0.70 36.83 -57.90
CA THR A 22 -0.27 36.28 -56.61
C THR A 22 -1.11 36.83 -55.48
N PRO A 23 -1.66 35.98 -54.59
CA PRO A 23 -2.33 36.44 -53.37
C PRO A 23 -1.39 37.29 -52.52
N ASN A 24 -1.92 38.36 -51.92
CA ASN A 24 -1.15 39.14 -50.96
C ASN A 24 -1.09 38.42 -49.60
N CYS A 25 -0.24 38.90 -48.69
CA CYS A 25 -0.04 38.31 -47.35
C CYS A 25 -1.33 38.09 -46.55
N SER A 26 -2.39 38.89 -46.79
CA SER A 26 -3.63 38.86 -46.01
C SER A 26 -4.82 38.20 -46.75
N ASP A 27 -4.60 37.64 -47.95
CA ASP A 27 -5.64 36.89 -48.70
C ASP A 27 -6.09 35.66 -47.92
N GLU A 28 -7.40 35.39 -47.85
CA GLU A 28 -7.93 34.28 -47.05
C GLU A 28 -7.40 32.92 -47.55
N ARG A 29 -7.21 32.73 -48.87
CA ARG A 29 -6.65 31.47 -49.41
C ARG A 29 -5.21 31.25 -48.96
N THR A 30 -4.44 32.33 -48.76
CA THR A 30 -3.10 32.25 -48.16
C THR A 30 -3.21 31.76 -46.72
N LYS A 31 -4.17 32.29 -45.94
CA LYS A 31 -4.37 31.88 -44.54
C LYS A 31 -4.85 30.44 -44.42
N ASP A 32 -5.72 30.00 -45.33
CA ASP A 32 -6.20 28.61 -45.41
C ASP A 32 -5.02 27.65 -45.68
N VAL A 33 -4.18 27.92 -46.68
CA VAL A 33 -2.99 27.11 -46.97
C VAL A 33 -1.97 27.13 -45.80
N ILE A 34 -1.81 28.26 -45.11
CA ILE A 34 -1.01 28.31 -43.87
C ILE A 34 -1.63 27.45 -42.77
N ALA A 35 -2.95 27.48 -42.61
CA ALA A 35 -3.65 26.69 -41.61
C ALA A 35 -3.47 25.19 -41.87
N ASP A 36 -3.62 24.73 -43.12
CA ASP A 36 -3.38 23.34 -43.53
C ASP A 36 -1.94 22.90 -43.25
N ILE A 37 -0.93 23.65 -43.71
CA ILE A 37 0.49 23.37 -43.48
C ILE A 37 0.79 23.27 -41.97
N MET A 38 0.25 24.19 -41.17
CA MET A 38 0.47 24.22 -39.73
C MET A 38 -0.31 23.12 -38.98
N ASN A 39 -1.44 22.66 -39.52
CA ASN A 39 -2.22 21.54 -38.99
C ASN A 39 -1.52 20.19 -39.25
N ASP A 40 -0.94 20.00 -40.43
CA ASP A 40 -0.06 18.86 -40.71
C ASP A 40 1.18 18.88 -39.79
N GLN A 41 1.75 20.06 -39.50
CA GLN A 41 2.83 20.21 -38.51
C GLN A 41 2.39 19.97 -37.06
N LEU A 42 1.11 20.15 -36.70
CA LEU A 42 0.58 19.72 -35.40
C LEU A 42 0.52 18.19 -35.31
N LYS A 43 0.09 17.52 -36.38
CA LYS A 43 0.01 16.06 -36.47
C LYS A 43 1.35 15.38 -36.17
N GLU A 44 2.46 15.95 -36.67
CA GLU A 44 3.82 15.45 -36.42
C GLU A 44 4.31 15.63 -34.96
N ARG A 45 3.64 16.47 -34.17
CA ARG A 45 4.06 16.85 -32.81
C ARG A 45 3.17 16.29 -31.70
N MET A 46 2.05 15.68 -32.06
CA MET A 46 1.06 15.13 -31.14
C MET A 46 1.01 13.61 -31.26
N SER A 47 0.42 12.94 -30.27
CA SER A 47 0.08 11.52 -30.45
C SER A 47 -1.08 11.39 -31.45
N ASP A 48 -1.08 10.29 -32.21
CA ASP A 48 -2.05 10.00 -33.25
C ASP A 48 -3.51 10.12 -32.77
N ASP A 49 -3.78 9.65 -31.55
CA ASP A 49 -5.13 9.65 -30.95
C ASP A 49 -5.52 11.03 -30.41
N GLU A 50 -4.55 11.80 -29.88
CA GLU A 50 -4.77 13.16 -29.42
C GLU A 50 -5.02 14.11 -30.61
N TYR A 51 -4.27 13.96 -31.70
CA TYR A 51 -4.51 14.69 -32.94
C TYR A 51 -5.88 14.37 -33.54
N LYS A 52 -6.24 13.08 -33.69
CA LYS A 52 -7.58 12.67 -34.16
C LYS A 52 -8.71 13.26 -33.31
N ARG A 53 -8.51 13.38 -32.00
CA ARG A 53 -9.49 13.92 -31.06
C ARG A 53 -9.62 15.44 -31.12
N LEU A 54 -8.52 16.17 -31.28
CA LEU A 54 -8.52 17.64 -31.19
C LEU A 54 -8.62 18.33 -32.55
N ALA A 55 -7.91 17.86 -33.58
CA ALA A 55 -7.79 18.53 -34.88
C ALA A 55 -9.12 18.85 -35.58
N PRO A 56 -10.17 17.98 -35.58
CA PRO A 56 -11.47 18.31 -36.19
C PRO A 56 -12.19 19.50 -35.54
N HIS A 57 -11.76 19.90 -34.34
CA HIS A 57 -12.36 20.95 -33.53
C HIS A 57 -11.46 22.19 -33.40
N LEU A 58 -10.23 22.16 -33.94
CA LEU A 58 -9.32 23.31 -33.87
C LEU A 58 -9.79 24.42 -34.82
N LYS A 59 -9.98 25.62 -34.27
CA LYS A 59 -10.14 26.84 -35.05
C LYS A 59 -8.76 27.46 -35.28
N HIS A 60 -8.27 27.33 -36.50
CA HIS A 60 -7.04 27.99 -36.95
C HIS A 60 -7.29 29.47 -37.26
N ASN A 61 -6.32 30.33 -36.95
CA ASN A 61 -6.30 31.74 -37.35
C ASN A 61 -4.88 32.14 -37.74
N VAL A 62 -4.76 33.09 -38.67
CA VAL A 62 -3.50 33.80 -38.96
C VAL A 62 -3.72 35.29 -38.73
N THR A 63 -3.03 35.85 -37.75
CA THR A 63 -3.18 37.24 -37.29
C THR A 63 -1.83 37.98 -37.35
N ASN A 64 -1.82 39.27 -37.00
CA ASN A 64 -0.60 40.10 -36.96
C ASN A 64 0.22 40.08 -38.27
N ILE A 65 -0.48 40.01 -39.41
CA ILE A 65 0.14 39.84 -40.72
C ILE A 65 0.86 41.13 -41.15
N ILE A 66 2.12 40.99 -41.54
CA ILE A 66 2.98 42.08 -42.01
C ILE A 66 3.74 41.63 -43.26
N THR A 67 3.54 42.33 -44.38
CA THR A 67 4.39 42.20 -45.57
C THR A 67 5.80 42.75 -45.26
N LYS A 68 6.84 41.94 -45.46
CA LYS A 68 8.24 42.35 -45.34
C LYS A 68 8.83 42.81 -46.67
N SER A 69 8.46 42.17 -47.78
CA SER A 69 8.84 42.57 -49.13
C SER A 69 7.89 41.99 -50.18
N HIS A 70 7.86 42.64 -51.35
CA HIS A 70 7.25 42.14 -52.58
C HIS A 70 8.28 42.30 -53.71
N ASN A 71 8.45 41.29 -54.55
CA ASN A 71 9.30 41.35 -55.73
C ASN A 71 8.42 41.44 -56.98
N GLU A 72 8.21 42.65 -57.49
CA GLU A 72 7.37 42.92 -58.66
C GLU A 72 7.78 42.12 -59.92
N LYS A 73 9.06 41.73 -60.04
CA LYS A 73 9.55 40.98 -61.22
C LYS A 73 9.21 39.48 -61.20
N LEU A 74 9.05 38.91 -60.01
CA LEU A 74 8.72 37.50 -59.79
C LEU A 74 7.30 37.33 -59.23
N ASP A 75 6.59 38.43 -59.02
CA ASP A 75 5.34 38.57 -58.28
C ASP A 75 5.31 37.67 -57.02
N ASN A 76 6.29 37.85 -56.11
CA ASN A 76 6.35 37.05 -54.89
C ASN A 76 6.39 37.93 -53.62
N TYR A 77 5.78 37.42 -52.54
CA TYR A 77 5.69 38.10 -51.26
C TYR A 77 6.51 37.38 -50.20
N ILE A 78 7.12 38.13 -49.29
CA ILE A 78 7.63 37.61 -48.01
C ILE A 78 6.85 38.30 -46.90
N CYS A 79 6.28 37.49 -46.01
CA CYS A 79 5.33 37.90 -44.99
C CYS A 79 5.76 37.38 -43.62
N THR A 80 5.28 38.01 -42.55
CA THR A 80 5.29 37.46 -41.19
C THR A 80 3.89 37.50 -40.60
N GLY A 81 3.58 36.61 -39.67
CA GLY A 81 2.34 36.65 -38.89
C GLY A 81 2.42 35.76 -37.65
N THR A 82 1.33 35.73 -36.90
CA THR A 82 1.11 34.79 -35.79
C THR A 82 0.02 33.81 -36.22
N TRP A 83 0.37 32.53 -36.38
CA TRP A 83 -0.61 31.46 -36.48
C TRP A 83 -1.03 31.03 -35.07
N SER A 84 -2.31 30.74 -34.89
CA SER A 84 -2.82 30.06 -33.70
C SER A 84 -3.86 29.01 -34.05
N ALA A 85 -4.00 28.01 -33.18
CA ALA A 85 -5.07 27.02 -33.21
C ALA A 85 -5.66 26.86 -31.81
N GLN A 86 -6.97 27.11 -31.68
CA GLN A 86 -7.67 27.07 -30.40
C GLN A 86 -8.96 26.26 -30.52
N LEU A 87 -9.33 25.57 -29.44
CA LEU A 87 -10.62 24.90 -29.35
C LEU A 87 -11.71 25.94 -29.02
N PRO A 88 -12.90 25.86 -29.64
CA PRO A 88 -14.07 26.61 -29.18
C PRO A 88 -14.42 26.23 -27.73
N GLU A 89 -14.84 27.20 -26.92
CA GLU A 89 -15.23 26.99 -25.51
C GLU A 89 -16.17 25.79 -25.32
N LYS A 90 -17.15 25.61 -26.22
CA LYS A 90 -18.09 24.48 -26.19
C LYS A 90 -17.42 23.10 -26.33
N GLU A 91 -16.34 23.01 -27.12
CA GLU A 91 -15.57 21.76 -27.26
C GLU A 91 -14.60 21.57 -26.09
N ILE A 92 -14.06 22.65 -25.52
CA ILE A 92 -13.30 22.60 -24.25
C ILE A 92 -14.20 22.06 -23.13
N GLU A 93 -15.38 22.62 -22.95
CA GLU A 93 -16.37 22.18 -21.94
C GLU A 93 -16.73 20.70 -22.12
N LYS A 94 -17.03 20.28 -23.36
CA LYS A 94 -17.31 18.87 -23.69
C LYS A 94 -16.14 17.95 -23.34
N LEU A 95 -14.91 18.27 -23.76
CA LEU A 95 -13.72 17.46 -23.50
C LEU A 95 -13.36 17.40 -22.01
N VAL A 96 -13.62 18.48 -21.26
CA VAL A 96 -13.47 18.51 -19.79
C VAL A 96 -14.52 17.62 -19.13
N ASN A 97 -15.79 17.68 -19.56
CA ASN A 97 -16.86 16.84 -19.04
C ASN A 97 -16.60 15.34 -19.32
N GLU A 98 -16.15 14.99 -20.53
CA GLU A 98 -15.74 13.63 -20.89
C GLU A 98 -14.59 13.13 -20.00
N ALA A 99 -13.58 13.98 -19.75
CA ALA A 99 -12.49 13.66 -18.83
C ALA A 99 -12.96 13.52 -17.38
N GLN A 100 -13.91 14.34 -16.91
CA GLN A 100 -14.50 14.22 -15.57
C GLN A 100 -15.26 12.91 -15.40
N GLU A 101 -16.08 12.50 -16.37
CA GLU A 101 -16.79 11.21 -16.30
C GLU A 101 -15.83 10.03 -16.35
N LYS A 102 -14.79 10.09 -17.18
CA LYS A 102 -13.72 9.09 -17.17
C LYS A 102 -13.01 9.01 -15.81
N ASN A 103 -12.63 10.14 -15.23
CA ASN A 103 -11.99 10.21 -13.91
C ASN A 103 -12.91 9.63 -12.80
N LYS A 104 -14.23 9.86 -12.87
CA LYS A 104 -15.20 9.24 -11.94
C LYS A 104 -15.22 7.72 -12.05
N GLN A 105 -15.17 7.17 -13.28
CA GLN A 105 -15.13 5.73 -13.52
C GLN A 105 -13.81 5.11 -13.04
N GLU A 106 -12.67 5.73 -13.34
CA GLU A 106 -11.35 5.28 -12.87
C GLU A 106 -11.23 5.35 -11.35
N LEU A 107 -11.74 6.42 -10.73
CA LEU A 107 -11.84 6.52 -9.27
C LEU A 107 -12.70 5.38 -8.70
N ALA A 108 -13.88 5.10 -9.25
CA ALA A 108 -14.74 4.02 -8.75
C ALA A 108 -14.06 2.65 -8.83
N GLN A 109 -13.32 2.37 -9.92
CA GLN A 109 -12.51 1.14 -10.05
C GLN A 109 -11.38 1.09 -9.02
N TYR A 110 -10.66 2.20 -8.81
CA TYR A 110 -9.61 2.31 -7.81
C TYR A 110 -10.14 2.07 -6.38
N LEU A 111 -11.26 2.70 -6.02
CA LEU A 111 -11.90 2.55 -4.70
C LEU A 111 -12.28 1.08 -4.45
N ALA A 112 -12.93 0.41 -5.41
CA ALA A 112 -13.31 -1.00 -5.29
C ALA A 112 -12.11 -1.94 -5.15
N GLN A 113 -11.01 -1.67 -5.87
CA GLN A 113 -9.78 -2.46 -5.75
C GLN A 113 -9.09 -2.24 -4.39
N ARG A 114 -9.02 -1.00 -3.88
CA ARG A 114 -8.45 -0.71 -2.55
C ARG A 114 -9.29 -1.29 -1.42
N GLU A 115 -10.62 -1.26 -1.51
CA GLU A 115 -11.51 -1.91 -0.54
C GLU A 115 -11.25 -3.42 -0.49
N LYS A 116 -11.13 -4.07 -1.65
CA LYS A 116 -10.79 -5.50 -1.75
C LYS A 116 -9.44 -5.82 -1.12
N GLU A 117 -8.40 -5.02 -1.39
CA GLU A 117 -7.06 -5.19 -0.82
C GLU A 117 -7.03 -4.96 0.70
N TYR A 118 -7.77 -3.98 1.20
CA TYR A 118 -7.95 -3.74 2.64
C TYR A 118 -8.64 -4.93 3.30
N ASN A 119 -9.78 -5.38 2.78
CA ASN A 119 -10.53 -6.51 3.32
C ASN A 119 -9.71 -7.81 3.35
N GLN A 120 -8.91 -8.07 2.30
CA GLN A 120 -7.96 -9.20 2.27
C GLN A 120 -6.86 -9.06 3.34
N THR A 121 -6.40 -7.84 3.62
CA THR A 121 -5.35 -7.60 4.63
C THR A 121 -5.89 -7.79 6.05
N ILE A 122 -7.10 -7.28 6.34
CA ILE A 122 -7.78 -7.52 7.62
C ILE A 122 -8.04 -9.01 7.84
N ALA A 123 -8.54 -9.74 6.83
CA ALA A 123 -8.78 -11.18 6.93
C ALA A 123 -7.51 -11.98 7.27
N ARG A 124 -6.34 -11.62 6.72
CA ARG A 124 -5.05 -12.24 7.10
C ARG A 124 -4.64 -11.91 8.54
N LEU A 125 -4.95 -10.72 9.05
CA LEU A 125 -4.69 -10.36 10.44
C LEU A 125 -5.61 -11.13 11.40
N ASP A 126 -6.86 -11.40 11.01
CA ASP A 126 -7.78 -12.29 11.74
C ASP A 126 -7.31 -13.75 11.73
N GLU A 127 -6.87 -14.27 10.59
CA GLU A 127 -6.29 -15.61 10.47
C GLU A 127 -5.03 -15.76 11.33
N ARG A 128 -4.15 -14.75 11.31
CA ARG A 128 -2.93 -14.72 12.13
C ARG A 128 -3.25 -14.68 13.63
N LEU A 129 -4.18 -13.83 14.05
CA LEU A 129 -4.67 -13.79 15.44
C LEU A 129 -5.20 -15.15 15.89
N ASN A 130 -6.07 -15.79 15.10
CA ASN A 130 -6.62 -17.10 15.44
C ASN A 130 -5.51 -18.17 15.54
N THR A 131 -4.50 -18.11 14.69
CA THR A 131 -3.35 -19.03 14.71
C THR A 131 -2.48 -18.81 15.94
N GLU A 132 -2.04 -17.58 16.20
CA GLU A 132 -1.20 -17.23 17.35
C GLU A 132 -1.91 -17.56 18.68
N ILE A 133 -3.23 -17.35 18.77
CA ILE A 133 -4.04 -17.75 19.94
C ILE A 133 -4.09 -19.28 20.08
N GLN A 134 -4.35 -20.04 19.00
CA GLN A 134 -4.35 -21.50 19.06
C GLN A 134 -2.99 -22.07 19.50
N GLU A 135 -1.89 -21.51 19.03
CA GLU A 135 -0.53 -21.92 19.42
C GLU A 135 -0.28 -21.70 20.91
N ILE A 136 -0.65 -20.53 21.47
CA ILE A 136 -0.49 -20.30 22.92
C ILE A 136 -1.44 -21.15 23.75
N THR A 137 -2.68 -21.43 23.29
CA THR A 137 -3.60 -22.35 24.00
C THR A 137 -3.03 -23.76 24.05
N GLN A 138 -2.54 -24.30 22.93
CA GLN A 138 -1.94 -25.64 22.90
C GLN A 138 -0.69 -25.74 23.78
N LYS A 139 0.16 -24.71 23.76
CA LYS A 139 1.34 -24.63 24.62
C LYS A 139 0.95 -24.58 26.10
N PHE A 140 -0.03 -23.74 26.45
CA PHE A 140 -0.54 -23.61 27.81
C PHE A 140 -1.11 -24.93 28.35
N GLU A 141 -2.00 -25.59 27.62
CA GLU A 141 -2.61 -26.85 28.08
C GLU A 141 -1.55 -27.93 28.30
N LYS A 142 -0.54 -28.00 27.42
CA LYS A 142 0.60 -28.92 27.61
C LYS A 142 1.43 -28.58 28.84
N GLU A 143 1.82 -27.31 29.02
CA GLU A 143 2.61 -26.88 30.20
C GLU A 143 1.83 -27.08 31.51
N LYS A 144 0.50 -26.93 31.46
CA LYS A 144 -0.44 -27.21 32.55
C LYS A 144 -0.48 -28.70 32.88
N GLU A 145 -0.76 -29.57 31.91
CA GLU A 145 -0.76 -31.03 32.09
C GLU A 145 0.56 -31.51 32.69
N GLU A 146 1.69 -31.08 32.13
CA GLU A 146 3.02 -31.43 32.62
C GLU A 146 3.30 -30.93 34.05
N LYS A 147 2.92 -29.70 34.42
CA LYS A 147 3.08 -29.18 35.79
C LYS A 147 2.20 -29.95 36.78
N ILE A 148 0.94 -30.20 36.43
CA ILE A 148 -0.03 -30.92 37.27
C ILE A 148 0.45 -32.36 37.53
N ASP A 149 0.96 -33.06 36.51
CA ASP A 149 1.39 -34.45 36.67
C ASP A 149 2.70 -34.58 37.45
N ARG A 150 3.65 -33.62 37.30
CA ARG A 150 4.81 -33.52 38.19
C ARG A 150 4.38 -33.33 39.65
N TYR A 151 3.49 -32.37 39.92
CA TYR A 151 2.97 -32.12 41.26
C TYR A 151 2.32 -33.37 41.88
N LYS A 152 1.44 -34.07 41.14
CA LYS A 152 0.81 -35.31 41.60
C LYS A 152 1.84 -36.42 41.90
N HIS A 153 2.87 -36.54 41.07
CA HIS A 153 3.93 -37.54 41.24
C HIS A 153 4.77 -37.27 42.50
N GLU A 154 5.17 -36.02 42.72
CA GLU A 154 5.94 -35.60 43.89
C GLU A 154 5.11 -35.74 45.17
N LEU A 155 3.86 -35.26 45.18
CA LEU A 155 2.95 -35.42 46.32
C LEU A 155 2.76 -36.89 46.69
N LYS A 156 2.48 -37.75 45.71
CA LYS A 156 2.34 -39.20 45.94
C LYS A 156 3.63 -39.82 46.50
N THR A 157 4.79 -39.39 46.04
CA THR A 157 6.09 -39.87 46.54
C THR A 157 6.29 -39.51 48.02
N ILE A 158 5.82 -38.33 48.45
CA ILE A 158 5.84 -37.93 49.87
C ILE A 158 4.81 -38.74 50.68
N GLU A 159 3.61 -38.98 50.15
CA GLU A 159 2.57 -39.80 50.80
C GLU A 159 2.97 -41.27 50.97
N ASP A 160 3.56 -41.88 49.95
CA ASP A 160 4.09 -43.25 50.02
C ASP A 160 5.26 -43.34 51.02
N ARG A 161 6.12 -42.30 51.12
CA ARG A 161 7.14 -42.20 52.18
C ARG A 161 6.52 -42.10 53.58
N GLU A 162 5.53 -41.24 53.78
CA GLU A 162 4.82 -41.09 55.07
C GLU A 162 4.19 -42.41 55.52
N LYS A 163 3.51 -43.10 54.60
CA LYS A 163 2.91 -44.42 54.82
C LYS A 163 3.94 -45.50 55.16
N ASN A 164 5.04 -45.55 54.43
CA ASN A 164 6.12 -46.52 54.66
C ASN A 164 6.85 -46.27 55.97
N ASN A 165 7.14 -45.01 56.31
CA ASN A 165 7.73 -44.62 57.59
C ASN A 165 6.81 -45.06 58.73
N LYS A 166 5.53 -44.67 58.71
CA LYS A 166 4.54 -45.09 59.72
C LYS A 166 4.50 -46.61 59.88
N ALA A 167 4.42 -47.37 58.80
CA ALA A 167 4.42 -48.84 58.84
C ALA A 167 5.75 -49.46 59.31
N ASN A 168 6.88 -48.75 59.18
CA ASN A 168 8.17 -49.16 59.75
C ASN A 168 8.21 -48.94 61.26
N TYR A 169 7.83 -47.74 61.72
CA TYR A 169 7.74 -47.40 63.14
C TYR A 169 6.74 -48.31 63.87
N GLU A 170 5.55 -48.55 63.31
CA GLU A 170 4.57 -49.51 63.86
C GLU A 170 5.07 -50.95 63.92
N ARG A 171 6.01 -51.37 63.05
CA ARG A 171 6.63 -52.70 63.12
C ARG A 171 7.72 -52.76 64.18
N ASN A 172 8.57 -51.74 64.28
CA ASN A 172 9.62 -51.68 65.30
C ASN A 172 9.04 -51.65 66.73
N LEU A 173 7.87 -51.05 66.92
CA LEU A 173 7.08 -51.09 68.17
C LEU A 173 6.39 -52.44 68.45
N LYS A 174 6.44 -53.41 67.51
CA LYS A 174 5.82 -54.75 67.63
C LYS A 174 6.85 -55.89 67.59
N SER A 175 7.99 -55.70 66.91
CA SER A 175 9.02 -56.72 66.70
C SER A 175 10.08 -56.78 67.81
N GLY A 176 9.91 -56.02 68.89
CA GLY A 176 10.67 -56.25 70.10
C GLY A 176 10.22 -57.56 70.73
N ASP A 177 11.11 -58.56 70.79
CA ASP A 177 10.93 -59.71 71.68
C ASP A 177 10.96 -59.20 73.13
N TYR A 178 9.80 -58.83 73.65
CA TYR A 178 9.64 -58.37 75.02
C TYR A 178 9.80 -59.55 75.97
N TYR A 179 11.05 -59.86 76.30
CA TYR A 179 11.39 -60.80 77.36
C TYR A 179 10.68 -60.39 78.64
N TYR A 180 9.58 -61.09 78.95
CA TYR A 180 8.81 -60.97 80.18
C TYR A 180 9.57 -61.60 81.38
N ASN A 181 10.87 -61.32 81.47
CA ASN A 181 11.71 -61.65 82.60
C ASN A 181 11.75 -60.45 83.53
N LYS A 182 11.09 -60.63 84.67
CA LYS A 182 10.80 -59.67 85.73
C LYS A 182 12.06 -59.18 86.50
N ALA A 183 13.07 -58.65 85.80
CA ALA A 183 14.26 -57.99 86.36
C ALA A 183 15.16 -57.30 85.31
N LYS A 184 14.68 -56.25 84.62
CA LYS A 184 15.53 -55.13 84.12
C LYS A 184 14.67 -53.90 83.78
N GLU A 185 15.28 -52.73 83.87
CA GLU A 185 14.62 -51.42 84.14
C GLU A 185 13.54 -50.99 83.12
N PRO A 186 12.34 -50.58 83.59
CA PRO A 186 11.32 -49.93 82.76
C PRO A 186 11.82 -48.67 82.04
N GLU A 187 12.81 -47.96 82.61
CA GLU A 187 13.38 -46.75 82.00
C GLU A 187 14.07 -47.02 80.67
N ALA A 188 14.78 -48.14 80.51
CA ALA A 188 15.44 -48.47 79.25
C ALA A 188 14.42 -48.72 78.12
N TYR A 189 13.31 -49.38 78.46
CA TYR A 189 12.18 -49.63 77.57
C TYR A 189 11.47 -48.31 77.19
N ASN A 190 11.13 -47.47 78.17
CA ASN A 190 10.49 -46.18 77.92
C ASN A 190 11.40 -45.26 77.10
N ARG A 191 12.71 -45.20 77.38
CA ARG A 191 13.70 -44.47 76.55
C ARG A 191 13.72 -44.97 75.10
N HIS A 192 13.62 -46.28 74.88
CA HIS A 192 13.59 -46.84 73.52
C HIS A 192 12.32 -46.46 72.75
N ILE A 193 11.15 -46.52 73.40
CA ILE A 193 9.88 -46.07 72.79
C ILE A 193 9.93 -44.57 72.48
N ASN A 194 10.32 -43.73 73.44
CA ASN A 194 10.40 -42.29 73.25
C ASN A 194 11.33 -41.92 72.09
N ASN A 195 12.49 -42.57 71.97
CA ASN A 195 13.41 -42.35 70.86
C ASN A 195 12.79 -42.73 69.49
N ILE A 196 12.02 -43.82 69.44
CA ILE A 196 11.30 -44.26 68.23
C ILE A 196 10.19 -43.25 67.86
N GLU A 197 9.46 -42.74 68.85
CA GLU A 197 8.43 -41.73 68.64
C GLU A 197 9.01 -40.37 68.21
N GLU A 198 10.11 -39.92 68.84
CA GLU A 198 10.82 -38.70 68.47
C GLU A 198 11.32 -38.73 67.02
N LEU A 199 11.93 -39.86 66.59
CA LEU A 199 12.37 -40.05 65.21
C LEU A 199 11.18 -40.00 64.23
N TYR A 200 10.05 -40.63 64.56
CA TYR A 200 8.84 -40.53 63.73
C TYR A 200 8.29 -39.11 63.64
N GLN A 201 8.29 -38.33 64.73
CA GLN A 201 7.86 -36.93 64.67
C GLN A 201 8.83 -36.06 63.86
N GLN A 202 10.13 -36.31 63.92
CA GLN A 202 11.14 -35.61 63.09
C GLN A 202 10.93 -35.91 61.60
N ASP A 203 10.79 -37.18 61.23
CA ASP A 203 10.48 -37.60 59.85
C ASP A 203 9.17 -36.96 59.36
N LYS A 204 8.12 -36.97 60.20
CA LYS A 204 6.83 -36.39 59.85
C LYS A 204 6.90 -34.88 59.68
N ALA A 205 7.63 -34.17 60.53
CA ALA A 205 7.84 -32.73 60.40
C ALA A 205 8.61 -32.39 59.11
N GLN A 206 9.62 -33.18 58.76
CA GLN A 206 10.36 -33.03 57.52
C GLN A 206 9.48 -33.30 56.28
N LEU A 207 8.66 -34.36 56.29
CA LEU A 207 7.71 -34.64 55.21
C LEU A 207 6.64 -33.55 55.06
N ASN A 208 6.14 -32.99 56.17
CA ASN A 208 5.20 -31.85 56.12
C ASN A 208 5.85 -30.62 55.49
N LYS A 209 7.10 -30.30 55.86
CA LYS A 209 7.86 -29.21 55.25
C LYS A 209 8.09 -29.42 53.75
N GLU A 210 8.31 -30.66 53.31
CA GLU A 210 8.40 -30.99 51.88
C GLU A 210 7.05 -30.77 51.16
N LYS A 211 5.91 -31.09 51.78
CA LYS A 211 4.57 -30.77 51.23
C LYS A 211 4.32 -29.25 51.17
N GLU A 212 4.73 -28.50 52.20
CA GLU A 212 4.63 -27.03 52.20
C GLU A 212 5.50 -26.39 51.11
N GLN A 213 6.69 -26.94 50.86
CA GLN A 213 7.59 -26.49 49.79
C GLN A 213 7.10 -26.84 48.38
N LEU A 214 6.35 -27.93 48.22
CA LEU A 214 5.69 -28.30 46.96
C LEU A 214 4.53 -27.33 46.62
N GLY A 215 4.03 -26.58 47.61
CA GLY A 215 2.96 -25.59 47.45
C GLY A 215 1.59 -26.23 47.23
N LYS A 216 0.64 -25.45 46.71
CA LYS A 216 -0.67 -25.96 46.29
C LYS A 216 -0.78 -26.03 44.78
N LEU A 217 -1.56 -27.00 44.31
CA LEU A 217 -1.92 -27.11 42.90
C LEU A 217 -2.71 -25.88 42.40
N GLU A 218 -3.57 -25.32 43.25
CA GLU A 218 -4.38 -24.13 42.96
C GLU A 218 -3.51 -22.92 42.60
N ASP A 219 -2.48 -22.64 43.41
CA ASP A 219 -1.54 -21.52 43.20
C ASP A 219 -0.76 -21.68 41.87
N LEU A 220 -0.40 -22.91 41.50
CA LEU A 220 0.27 -23.24 40.23
C LEU A 220 -0.64 -23.08 39.01
N GLU A 221 -1.93 -23.45 39.13
CA GLU A 221 -2.91 -23.22 38.08
C GLU A 221 -3.23 -21.72 37.92
N GLU A 222 -3.26 -20.95 39.01
CA GLU A 222 -3.45 -19.49 38.97
C GLU A 222 -2.27 -18.78 38.26
N GLU A 223 -1.03 -19.12 38.61
CA GLU A 223 0.18 -18.59 37.94
C GLU A 223 0.15 -18.84 36.42
N LEU A 224 -0.16 -20.08 36.03
CA LEU A 224 -0.29 -20.47 34.62
C LEU A 224 -1.40 -19.68 33.90
N ASN A 225 -2.58 -19.58 34.52
CA ASN A 225 -3.72 -18.85 33.95
C ASN A 225 -3.39 -17.36 33.73
N MET A 226 -2.73 -16.71 34.69
CA MET A 226 -2.28 -15.32 34.53
C MET A 226 -1.28 -15.16 33.38
N SER A 227 -0.34 -16.09 33.24
CA SER A 227 0.64 -16.08 32.14
C SER A 227 -0.01 -16.24 30.76
N TYR A 228 -1.00 -17.14 30.64
CA TYR A 228 -1.80 -17.31 29.43
C TYR A 228 -2.62 -16.06 29.09
N GLN A 229 -3.32 -15.47 30.08
CA GLN A 229 -4.10 -14.24 29.90
C GLN A 229 -3.23 -13.10 29.38
N ALA A 230 -2.09 -12.82 30.04
CA ALA A 230 -1.16 -11.78 29.63
C ALA A 230 -0.62 -11.99 28.20
N SER A 231 -0.37 -13.25 27.81
CA SER A 231 0.07 -13.60 26.46
C SER A 231 -1.02 -13.34 25.41
N GLY A 232 -2.27 -13.73 25.69
CA GLY A 232 -3.41 -13.50 24.82
C GLY A 232 -3.75 -12.00 24.66
N GLU A 233 -3.65 -11.22 25.73
CA GLU A 233 -3.80 -9.76 25.69
C GLU A 233 -2.71 -9.09 24.85
N TYR A 234 -1.45 -9.52 24.98
CA TYR A 234 -0.33 -9.00 24.20
C TYR A 234 -0.52 -9.23 22.69
N ILE A 235 -0.85 -10.46 22.29
CA ILE A 235 -1.12 -10.84 20.88
C ILE A 235 -2.29 -10.01 20.34
N THR A 236 -3.43 -10.03 21.04
CA THR A 236 -4.64 -9.31 20.62
C THR A 236 -4.40 -7.82 20.48
N GLY A 237 -3.70 -7.21 21.45
CA GLY A 237 -3.37 -5.79 21.46
C GLY A 237 -2.41 -5.37 20.34
N ASN A 238 -1.51 -6.25 19.89
CA ASN A 238 -0.61 -5.97 18.77
C ASN A 238 -1.34 -6.09 17.42
N ILE A 239 -2.12 -7.15 17.21
CA ILE A 239 -2.96 -7.30 16.02
C ILE A 239 -3.92 -6.12 15.87
N GLN A 240 -4.53 -5.65 16.97
CA GLN A 240 -5.43 -4.51 16.96
C GLN A 240 -4.72 -3.20 16.51
N LYS A 241 -3.49 -2.95 16.98
CA LYS A 241 -2.68 -1.80 16.52
C LYS A 241 -2.31 -1.88 15.04
N GLU A 242 -2.06 -3.09 14.51
CA GLU A 242 -1.84 -3.31 13.08
C GLU A 242 -3.11 -3.00 12.27
N LYS A 243 -4.28 -3.52 12.67
CA LYS A 243 -5.57 -3.21 12.02
C LYS A 243 -5.88 -1.72 12.00
N GLU A 244 -5.63 -1.01 13.10
CA GLU A 244 -5.79 0.45 13.16
C GLU A 244 -4.81 1.21 12.26
N SER A 245 -3.59 0.68 12.10
CA SER A 245 -2.59 1.25 11.20
C SER A 245 -2.98 1.08 9.74
N GLU A 246 -3.52 -0.09 9.36
CA GLU A 246 -4.04 -0.33 8.01
C GLU A 246 -5.30 0.50 7.71
N LEU A 247 -6.22 0.66 8.66
CA LEU A 247 -7.37 1.55 8.49
C LEU A 247 -6.93 3.02 8.27
N LYS A 248 -5.90 3.48 8.98
CA LYS A 248 -5.32 4.82 8.78
C LYS A 248 -4.66 4.98 7.40
N ARG A 249 -3.96 3.95 6.91
CA ARG A 249 -3.40 3.94 5.53
C ARG A 249 -4.52 3.97 4.49
N TYR A 250 -5.47 3.04 4.57
CA TYR A 250 -6.62 2.96 3.67
C TYR A 250 -7.35 4.31 3.57
N ASN A 251 -7.73 4.91 4.70
CA ASN A 251 -8.43 6.19 4.69
C ASN A 251 -7.62 7.33 4.06
N ARG A 252 -6.28 7.33 4.17
CA ARG A 252 -5.42 8.32 3.49
C ARG A 252 -5.43 8.11 1.98
N ASP A 253 -5.14 6.90 1.52
CA ASP A 253 -5.09 6.56 0.09
C ASP A 253 -6.40 6.92 -0.63
N ILE A 254 -7.54 6.74 0.05
CA ILE A 254 -8.88 7.08 -0.44
C ILE A 254 -9.08 8.60 -0.57
N GLN A 255 -8.49 9.42 0.31
CA GLN A 255 -8.55 10.88 0.20
C GLN A 255 -7.60 11.39 -0.89
N ASP A 256 -6.34 10.95 -0.87
CA ASP A 256 -5.33 11.31 -1.87
C ASP A 256 -5.80 10.98 -3.30
N ALA A 257 -6.52 9.86 -3.47
CA ALA A 257 -7.17 9.50 -4.73
C ALA A 257 -8.30 10.46 -5.12
N LYS A 258 -9.21 10.81 -4.20
CA LYS A 258 -10.30 11.76 -4.48
C LYS A 258 -9.78 13.12 -4.90
N GLU A 259 -8.71 13.62 -4.27
CA GLU A 259 -8.04 14.86 -4.65
C GLU A 259 -7.41 14.76 -6.04
N ARG A 260 -6.70 13.67 -6.33
CA ARG A 260 -6.08 13.43 -7.64
C ARG A 260 -7.09 13.36 -8.79
N PHE A 261 -8.17 12.61 -8.62
CA PHE A 261 -9.16 12.39 -9.69
C PHE A 261 -10.14 13.56 -9.89
N SER A 262 -10.32 14.45 -8.90
CA SER A 262 -11.19 15.62 -9.01
C SER A 262 -10.55 16.84 -9.70
N ASN A 263 -9.23 16.92 -9.77
CA ASN A 263 -8.53 18.08 -10.34
C ASN A 263 -8.45 18.02 -11.88
N THR A 264 -9.48 18.52 -12.56
CA THR A 264 -9.44 18.74 -14.03
C THR A 264 -9.00 20.15 -14.43
N SER A 265 -8.68 21.02 -13.48
CA SER A 265 -8.34 22.43 -13.71
C SER A 265 -7.13 22.59 -14.63
N SER A 266 -6.06 21.84 -14.38
CA SER A 266 -4.85 21.87 -15.22
C SER A 266 -5.10 21.39 -16.65
N TYR A 267 -6.03 20.45 -16.85
CA TYR A 267 -6.38 19.97 -18.19
C TYR A 267 -7.18 21.01 -18.96
N ARG A 268 -8.14 21.68 -18.29
CA ARG A 268 -8.89 22.80 -18.88
C ARG A 268 -7.96 23.93 -19.33
N THR A 269 -7.04 24.38 -18.47
CA THR A 269 -6.08 25.44 -18.84
C THR A 269 -5.16 25.06 -20.00
N GLN A 270 -4.79 23.78 -20.15
CA GLN A 270 -4.03 23.31 -21.31
C GLN A 270 -4.83 23.44 -22.62
N LEU A 271 -6.13 23.11 -22.59
CA LEU A 271 -7.02 23.25 -23.76
C LEU A 271 -7.31 24.72 -24.09
N GLU A 272 -7.47 25.58 -23.08
CA GLU A 272 -7.73 27.03 -23.23
C GLU A 272 -6.53 27.78 -23.84
N ASN A 273 -5.30 27.42 -23.47
CA ASN A 273 -4.09 28.04 -24.02
C ASN A 273 -3.93 27.77 -25.54
N GLY A 274 -4.35 26.58 -26.00
CA GLY A 274 -4.24 26.18 -27.41
C GLY A 274 -2.79 26.15 -27.91
N PHE A 275 -2.61 26.48 -29.19
CA PHE A 275 -1.31 26.55 -29.85
C PHE A 275 -1.09 27.92 -30.49
N ASP A 276 0.10 28.49 -30.35
CA ASP A 276 0.54 29.70 -31.03
C ASP A 276 1.96 29.56 -31.62
N ARG A 277 2.20 30.19 -32.78
CA ARG A 277 3.51 30.27 -33.43
C ARG A 277 3.65 31.56 -34.20
N ASN A 278 4.79 32.23 -34.02
CA ASN A 278 5.23 33.25 -34.98
C ASN A 278 5.82 32.57 -36.22
N ILE A 279 5.35 32.99 -37.39
CA ILE A 279 5.70 32.42 -38.69
C ILE A 279 6.23 33.49 -39.64
N ILE A 280 7.21 33.10 -40.46
CA ILE A 280 7.56 33.73 -41.73
C ILE A 280 6.95 32.85 -42.82
N TYR A 281 6.44 33.44 -43.90
CA TYR A 281 6.07 32.67 -45.09
C TYR A 281 6.37 33.45 -46.36
N SER A 282 6.72 32.74 -47.44
CA SER A 282 6.69 33.29 -48.80
C SER A 282 5.46 32.84 -49.55
N ILE A 283 4.96 33.69 -50.44
CA ILE A 283 3.90 33.38 -51.41
C ILE A 283 4.51 33.55 -52.79
N GLU A 284 4.49 32.48 -53.58
CA GLU A 284 5.12 32.40 -54.90
C GLU A 284 4.11 31.88 -55.92
N ASN A 285 4.10 32.45 -57.12
CA ASN A 285 3.13 32.16 -58.17
C ASN A 285 3.75 31.35 -59.30
N THR A 286 2.94 30.46 -59.87
CA THR A 286 3.32 29.49 -60.90
C THR A 286 2.26 29.45 -62.00
N ASP A 287 2.68 29.07 -63.20
CA ASP A 287 1.83 29.00 -64.39
C ASP A 287 1.09 30.31 -64.74
N GLY A 288 1.70 31.46 -64.41
CA GLY A 288 1.25 32.79 -64.83
C GLY A 288 -0.04 33.26 -64.15
N GLY A 289 -0.16 33.07 -62.83
CA GLY A 289 -1.34 33.42 -62.04
C GLY A 289 -2.23 32.22 -61.68
N LYS A 290 -2.07 31.10 -62.38
CA LYS A 290 -3.00 29.96 -62.29
C LYS A 290 -2.85 29.11 -61.04
N ASN A 291 -1.72 29.17 -60.34
CA ASN A 291 -1.46 28.44 -59.10
C ASN A 291 -0.50 29.25 -58.23
N PHE A 292 -0.66 29.22 -56.90
CA PHE A 292 0.34 29.74 -55.97
C PHE A 292 0.78 28.69 -54.95
N PHE A 293 1.96 28.91 -54.38
CA PHE A 293 2.60 28.11 -53.35
C PHE A 293 2.85 28.98 -52.12
N VAL A 294 2.69 28.41 -50.93
CA VAL A 294 3.06 29.04 -49.66
C VAL A 294 4.14 28.21 -48.97
N ASN A 295 5.29 28.82 -48.69
CA ASN A 295 6.38 28.18 -47.96
C ASN A 295 6.46 28.76 -46.54
N VAL A 296 6.01 28.01 -45.53
CA VAL A 296 6.03 28.45 -44.12
C VAL A 296 7.34 28.06 -43.44
N LYS A 297 7.91 28.99 -42.67
CA LYS A 297 9.05 28.80 -41.76
C LYS A 297 8.68 29.37 -40.39
N TYR A 298 8.83 28.58 -39.34
CA TYR A 298 8.52 28.98 -37.96
C TYR A 298 9.79 29.22 -37.15
N PHE A 299 9.64 30.02 -36.08
CA PHE A 299 10.64 30.20 -35.03
C PHE A 299 10.44 29.19 -33.87
#